data_AF-A0A959JV88-F1
#
_entry.id   AF-A0A959JV88-F1
#
_cell.length_a   1.000
_cell.length_b   1.000
_cell.length_c   1.000
_cell.angle_alpha   90.00
_cell.angle_beta   90.00
_cell.angle_gamma   90.00
#
_symmetry.space_group_name_H-M   'P 1'
#
loop_
_entity.id
_entity.type
_entity.pdbx_description
1 polymer ?
#
loop_
_entity_poly.entity_id
_entity_poly.type
_entity_poly.pdbx_seq_one_letter_code
_entity_poly.pdbx_strand_id
1 'polypeptide(L)'
;MNSFRILFGIVLMSYLATSCQVMQCGPDKDSFLSKYDKFIDKVDRLDMDVSDEKWNKYDEEFKVYIEDCYDHFEQDLTNKERRRFWMKTLKYYATRYGEGMLNELSRKDGISEKIEKNIEDALEVTGRDLEDFVNKNMAEIEDLVRDIGDDLEDWAAKLKEILQE
;
A
#
# COMPACT_ATOMS: atom_id res chain seq x y z
N MET A 1 -11.28 -14.64 -50.27
CA MET A 1 -10.72 -13.33 -49.84
C MET A 1 -11.50 -12.64 -48.71
N ASN A 2 -12.45 -13.33 -48.05
CA ASN A 2 -13.27 -12.73 -46.97
C ASN A 2 -12.96 -13.29 -45.57
N SER A 3 -12.36 -14.49 -45.47
CA SER A 3 -12.04 -15.11 -44.17
C SER A 3 -10.83 -14.48 -43.47
N PHE A 4 -9.88 -13.93 -44.24
CA PHE A 4 -8.68 -13.26 -43.69
C PHE A 4 -9.01 -11.89 -43.06
N ARG A 5 -10.06 -11.22 -43.54
CA ARG A 5 -10.52 -9.91 -43.02
C ARG A 5 -11.27 -10.05 -41.69
N ILE A 6 -11.92 -11.19 -41.46
CA ILE A 6 -12.67 -11.47 -40.23
C ILE A 6 -11.73 -11.88 -39.10
N LEU A 7 -10.67 -12.65 -39.40
CA LEU A 7 -9.65 -13.02 -38.40
C LEU A 7 -8.84 -11.82 -37.90
N PHE A 8 -8.56 -10.83 -38.76
CA PHE A 8 -7.85 -9.60 -38.36
C PHE A 8 -8.70 -8.70 -37.44
N GLY A 9 -10.04 -8.76 -37.55
CA GLY A 9 -10.95 -7.99 -36.70
C GLY A 9 -11.11 -8.57 -35.29
N ILE A 10 -11.03 -9.89 -35.13
CA ILE A 10 -11.17 -10.55 -33.82
C ILE A 10 -9.92 -10.36 -32.97
N VAL A 11 -8.72 -10.35 -33.58
CA VAL A 11 -7.44 -10.15 -32.88
C VAL A 11 -7.31 -8.72 -32.32
N LEU A 12 -7.90 -7.72 -32.98
CA LEU A 12 -7.90 -6.31 -32.51
C LEU A 12 -8.85 -6.06 -31.33
N MET A 13 -9.91 -6.85 -31.18
CA MET A 13 -10.92 -6.65 -30.13
C MET A 13 -10.53 -7.30 -28.79
N SER A 14 -9.58 -8.24 -28.80
CA SER A 14 -8.99 -8.83 -27.59
C SER A 14 -7.96 -7.92 -26.88
N TYR A 15 -7.56 -6.78 -27.47
CA TYR A 15 -6.64 -5.82 -26.82
C TYR A 15 -7.33 -4.81 -25.88
N LEU A 16 -8.68 -4.79 -25.82
CA LEU A 16 -9.40 -3.82 -24.98
C LEU A 16 -9.65 -4.33 -23.54
N ALA A 17 -9.42 -5.61 -23.26
CA ALA A 17 -9.70 -6.22 -21.96
C ALA A 17 -8.68 -5.84 -20.85
N THR A 18 -7.51 -5.29 -21.21
CA THR A 18 -6.52 -4.82 -20.22
C THR A 18 -6.78 -3.39 -19.73
N SER A 19 -7.75 -2.68 -20.31
CA SER A 19 -7.99 -1.26 -20.01
C SER A 19 -8.66 -0.97 -18.66
N CYS A 20 -9.33 -1.96 -18.05
CA CYS A 20 -9.96 -1.76 -16.74
C CYS A 20 -8.93 -1.66 -15.59
N GLN A 21 -7.83 -2.42 -15.64
CA GLN A 21 -6.78 -2.37 -14.60
C GLN A 21 -5.91 -1.11 -14.72
N VAL A 22 -5.62 -0.67 -15.95
CA VAL A 22 -4.86 0.58 -16.21
C VAL A 22 -5.59 1.82 -15.68
N MET A 23 -6.93 1.85 -15.71
CA MET A 23 -7.69 2.98 -15.16
C MET A 23 -7.54 3.10 -13.64
N GLN A 24 -7.49 1.99 -12.91
CA GLN A 24 -7.44 2.02 -11.45
C GLN A 24 -6.03 2.32 -10.95
N CYS A 25 -5.00 1.64 -11.48
CA CYS A 25 -3.62 1.83 -11.06
C CYS A 25 -2.97 3.10 -11.63
N GLY A 26 -3.42 3.59 -12.79
CA GLY A 26 -2.77 4.69 -13.52
C GLY A 26 -1.81 4.18 -14.61
N PRO A 27 -1.37 5.06 -15.52
CA PRO A 27 -0.56 4.67 -16.68
C PRO A 27 0.91 4.37 -16.36
N ASP A 28 1.41 4.80 -15.21
CA ASP A 28 2.81 4.69 -14.80
C ASP A 28 2.94 4.65 -13.27
N LYS A 29 4.15 4.32 -12.79
CA LYS A 29 4.45 4.20 -11.36
C LYS A 29 4.16 5.49 -10.57
N ASP A 30 4.38 6.65 -11.18
CA ASP A 30 4.23 7.93 -10.49
C ASP A 30 2.74 8.23 -10.27
N SER A 31 1.92 7.93 -11.28
CA SER A 31 0.46 8.00 -11.17
C SER A 31 -0.09 7.01 -10.15
N PHE A 32 0.44 5.79 -10.11
CA PHE A 32 0.09 4.78 -9.11
C PHE A 32 0.38 5.26 -7.69
N LEU A 33 1.63 5.66 -7.41
CA LEU A 33 2.02 6.14 -6.09
C LEU A 33 1.18 7.35 -5.68
N SER A 34 0.97 8.32 -6.58
CA SER A 34 0.15 9.50 -6.30
C SER A 34 -1.31 9.16 -5.97
N LYS A 35 -1.89 8.15 -6.63
CA LYS A 35 -3.26 7.69 -6.35
C LYS A 35 -3.33 6.97 -5.01
N TYR A 36 -2.38 6.09 -4.74
CA TYR A 36 -2.28 5.40 -3.46
C TYR A 36 -2.14 6.39 -2.30
N ASP A 37 -1.27 7.38 -2.45
CA ASP A 37 -1.08 8.45 -1.46
C ASP A 37 -2.39 9.19 -1.18
N LYS A 38 -3.13 9.56 -2.22
CA LYS A 38 -4.45 10.21 -2.06
C LYS A 38 -5.48 9.31 -1.41
N PHE A 39 -5.43 8.00 -1.68
CA PHE A 39 -6.30 7.03 -1.04
C PHE A 39 -6.01 6.94 0.46
N ILE A 40 -4.74 6.81 0.83
CA ILE A 40 -4.29 6.75 2.21
C ILE A 40 -4.65 8.03 2.97
N ASP A 41 -4.38 9.20 2.39
CA ASP A 41 -4.75 10.50 2.95
C ASP A 41 -6.27 10.66 3.12
N LYS A 42 -7.04 10.10 2.19
CA LYS A 42 -8.50 10.10 2.27
C LYS A 42 -8.96 9.26 3.45
N VAL A 43 -8.44 8.04 3.59
CA VAL A 43 -8.80 7.11 4.68
C VAL A 43 -8.42 7.69 6.04
N ASP A 44 -7.24 8.27 6.17
CA ASP A 44 -6.74 8.88 7.41
C ASP A 44 -7.62 10.02 7.92
N ARG A 45 -8.26 10.77 7.02
CA ARG A 45 -9.19 11.86 7.39
C ARG A 45 -10.58 11.38 7.76
N LEU A 46 -10.87 10.09 7.57
CA LEU A 46 -12.15 9.52 7.96
C LEU A 46 -12.05 9.12 9.43
N ASP A 47 -12.60 9.97 10.30
CA ASP A 47 -12.83 9.66 11.71
C ASP A 47 -13.94 8.60 11.82
N MET A 48 -13.60 7.34 11.52
CA MET A 48 -14.49 6.18 11.49
C MET A 48 -14.06 5.18 12.55
N ASP A 49 -15.05 4.63 13.26
CA ASP A 49 -14.82 3.52 14.18
C ASP A 49 -14.30 2.29 13.42
N VAL A 50 -13.38 1.53 14.03
CA VAL A 50 -12.77 0.34 13.43
C VAL A 50 -13.78 -0.77 13.09
N SER A 51 -14.98 -0.74 13.69
CA SER A 51 -16.09 -1.65 13.42
C SER A 51 -17.10 -1.13 12.39
N ASP A 52 -16.94 0.08 11.86
CA ASP A 52 -17.86 0.66 10.87
C ASP A 52 -17.85 -0.17 9.57
N GLU A 53 -19.03 -0.62 9.13
CA GLU A 53 -19.19 -1.42 7.92
C GLU A 53 -18.74 -0.69 6.64
N LYS A 54 -18.61 0.64 6.68
CA LYS A 54 -18.04 1.43 5.57
C LYS A 54 -16.61 1.04 5.24
N TRP A 55 -15.87 0.43 6.18
CA TRP A 55 -14.54 -0.11 5.94
C TRP A 55 -14.49 -1.09 4.77
N ASN A 56 -15.55 -1.87 4.54
CA ASN A 56 -15.60 -2.84 3.43
C ASN A 56 -15.24 -2.22 2.08
N LYS A 57 -15.72 -1.01 1.80
CA LYS A 57 -15.41 -0.30 0.55
C LYS A 57 -13.93 0.08 0.45
N TYR A 58 -13.34 0.53 1.56
CA TYR A 58 -11.93 0.92 1.60
C TYR A 58 -11.02 -0.30 1.59
N ASP A 59 -11.43 -1.39 2.24
CA ASP A 59 -10.72 -2.66 2.22
C ASP A 59 -10.67 -3.24 0.80
N GLU A 60 -11.78 -3.17 0.04
CA GLU A 60 -11.79 -3.55 -1.39
C GLU A 60 -10.87 -2.67 -2.24
N GLU A 61 -10.92 -1.34 -2.07
CA GLU A 61 -10.08 -0.40 -2.82
C GLU A 61 -8.59 -0.58 -2.47
N PHE A 62 -8.28 -0.78 -1.18
CA PHE A 62 -6.95 -1.05 -0.66
C PHE A 62 -6.36 -2.34 -1.24
N LYS A 63 -7.13 -3.44 -1.25
CA LYS A 63 -6.69 -4.72 -1.83
C LYS A 63 -6.25 -4.58 -3.27
N VAL A 64 -6.96 -3.81 -4.09
CA VAL A 64 -6.56 -3.55 -5.48
C VAL A 64 -5.19 -2.87 -5.54
N TYR A 65 -4.89 -1.93 -4.65
CA TYR A 65 -3.55 -1.31 -4.64
C TYR A 65 -2.44 -2.32 -4.29
N ILE A 66 -2.69 -3.25 -3.37
CA ILE A 66 -1.69 -4.21 -2.89
C ILE A 66 -1.53 -5.41 -3.85
N GLU A 67 -2.63 -5.96 -4.35
CA GLU A 67 -2.64 -7.20 -5.14
C GLU A 67 -2.48 -6.93 -6.65
N ASP A 68 -3.12 -5.88 -7.18
CA ASP A 68 -3.07 -5.62 -8.61
C ASP A 68 -2.01 -4.56 -8.95
N CYS A 69 -2.08 -3.39 -8.31
CA CYS A 69 -1.28 -2.24 -8.74
C CYS A 69 0.18 -2.35 -8.34
N TYR A 70 0.47 -2.74 -7.09
CA TYR A 70 1.85 -2.88 -6.63
C TYR A 70 2.59 -3.94 -7.46
N ASP A 71 1.99 -5.10 -7.72
CA ASP A 71 2.64 -6.17 -8.49
C ASP A 71 2.95 -5.77 -9.92
N HIS A 72 2.15 -4.87 -10.49
CA HIS A 72 2.42 -4.32 -11.82
C HIS A 72 3.63 -3.38 -11.86
N PHE A 73 3.82 -2.56 -10.82
CA PHE A 73 4.84 -1.50 -10.80
C PHE A 73 6.06 -1.81 -9.93
N GLU A 74 6.06 -2.90 -9.17
CA GLU A 74 7.08 -3.20 -8.16
C GLU A 74 8.52 -3.08 -8.69
N GLN A 75 8.76 -3.55 -9.92
CA GLN A 75 10.10 -3.55 -10.52
C GLN A 75 10.56 -2.15 -10.96
N ASP A 76 9.62 -1.23 -11.18
CA ASP A 76 9.90 0.15 -11.57
C ASP A 76 10.08 1.07 -10.34
N LEU A 77 9.71 0.59 -9.16
CA LEU A 77 9.89 1.29 -7.89
C LEU A 77 11.35 1.25 -7.47
N THR A 78 11.88 2.42 -7.15
CA THR A 78 13.11 2.55 -6.37
C THR A 78 12.90 2.00 -4.95
N ASN A 79 13.98 1.62 -4.27
CA ASN A 79 13.92 1.22 -2.86
C ASN A 79 13.26 2.30 -1.98
N LYS A 80 13.45 3.58 -2.33
CA LYS A 80 12.83 4.72 -1.68
C LYS A 80 11.30 4.67 -1.77
N GLU A 81 10.79 4.55 -2.98
CA GLU A 81 9.35 4.50 -3.26
C GLU A 81 8.72 3.26 -2.63
N ARG A 82 9.40 2.11 -2.72
CA ARG A 82 8.96 0.85 -2.12
C ARG A 82 8.76 0.96 -0.61
N ARG A 83 9.76 1.47 0.12
CA ARG A 83 9.65 1.65 1.58
C ARG A 83 8.52 2.60 1.95
N ARG A 84 8.40 3.71 1.23
CA ARG A 84 7.29 4.66 1.46
C ARG A 84 5.94 3.99 1.28
N PHE A 85 5.77 3.26 0.19
CA PHE A 85 4.53 2.54 -0.10
C PHE A 85 4.15 1.62 1.06
N TRP A 86 5.07 0.76 1.50
CA TRP A 86 4.78 -0.21 2.57
C TRP A 86 4.56 0.43 3.93
N MET A 87 5.12 1.59 4.19
CA MET A 87 4.89 2.28 5.45
C MET A 87 3.58 3.07 5.45
N LYS A 88 3.14 3.55 4.28
CA LYS A 88 1.76 3.99 4.08
C LYS A 88 0.77 2.81 4.13
N THR A 89 1.20 1.60 3.77
CA THR A 89 0.42 0.38 4.04
C THR A 89 0.27 0.12 5.54
N LEU A 90 1.35 0.27 6.31
CA LEU A 90 1.28 0.17 7.76
C LEU A 90 0.32 1.21 8.35
N LYS A 91 0.33 2.46 7.84
CA LYS A 91 -0.67 3.48 8.19
C LYS A 91 -2.08 2.95 8.02
N TYR A 92 -2.40 2.42 6.84
CA TYR A 92 -3.74 1.92 6.56
C TYR A 92 -4.17 0.90 7.61
N TYR A 93 -3.29 -0.05 7.93
CA TYR A 93 -3.55 -1.07 8.93
C TYR A 93 -3.74 -0.49 10.34
N ALA A 94 -2.94 0.50 10.72
CA ALA A 94 -3.09 1.20 12.00
C ALA A 94 -4.44 1.92 12.07
N THR A 95 -4.81 2.67 11.04
CA THR A 95 -6.10 3.38 10.98
C THR A 95 -7.29 2.41 10.94
N ARG A 96 -7.18 1.31 10.19
CA ARG A 96 -8.26 0.33 9.97
C ARG A 96 -8.53 -0.53 11.19
N TYR A 97 -7.47 -0.95 11.88
CA TYR A 97 -7.55 -1.99 12.91
C TYR A 97 -7.15 -1.51 14.31
N GLY A 98 -6.53 -0.33 14.44
CA GLY A 98 -6.05 0.20 15.72
C GLY A 98 -5.14 -0.79 16.43
N GLU A 99 -5.41 -1.02 17.72
CA GLU A 99 -4.71 -2.03 18.54
C GLU A 99 -4.81 -3.46 17.96
N GLY A 100 -5.84 -3.74 17.15
CA GLY A 100 -6.03 -5.03 16.49
C GLY A 100 -5.11 -5.28 15.29
N MET A 101 -4.32 -4.29 14.87
CA MET A 101 -3.48 -4.36 13.68
C MET A 101 -2.53 -5.56 13.67
N LEU A 102 -1.83 -5.84 14.78
CA LEU A 102 -0.89 -6.97 14.85
C LEU A 102 -1.59 -8.30 14.62
N ASN A 103 -2.78 -8.48 15.20
CA ASN A 103 -3.56 -9.69 15.01
C ASN A 103 -3.92 -9.89 13.54
N GLU A 104 -4.23 -8.81 12.82
CA GLU A 104 -4.57 -8.87 11.39
C GLU A 104 -3.34 -9.12 10.51
N LEU A 105 -2.19 -8.50 10.81
CA LEU A 105 -0.93 -8.73 10.10
C LEU A 105 -0.44 -10.17 10.26
N SER A 106 -0.55 -10.74 11.47
CA SER A 106 -0.17 -12.12 11.74
C SER A 106 -1.14 -13.18 11.20
N ARG A 107 -2.23 -12.78 10.51
CA ARG A 107 -3.13 -13.74 9.86
C ARG A 107 -2.41 -14.39 8.70
N LYS A 108 -2.60 -15.70 8.57
CA LYS A 108 -2.15 -16.48 7.41
C LYS A 108 -3.08 -16.30 6.22
N ASP A 109 -3.25 -15.05 5.81
CA ASP A 109 -3.88 -14.64 4.57
C ASP A 109 -2.78 -14.15 3.62
N GLY A 110 -2.91 -14.45 2.32
CA GLY A 110 -1.86 -14.14 1.33
C GLY A 110 -1.53 -12.65 1.24
N ILE A 111 -2.51 -11.77 1.47
CA ILE A 111 -2.29 -10.32 1.48
C ILE A 111 -1.54 -9.91 2.74
N SER A 112 -1.93 -10.44 3.91
CA SER A 112 -1.34 -10.06 5.20
C SER A 112 0.11 -10.52 5.31
N GLU A 113 0.42 -11.74 4.87
CA GLU A 113 1.80 -12.26 4.82
C GLU A 113 2.71 -11.41 3.91
N LYS A 114 2.19 -11.01 2.74
CA LYS A 114 2.91 -10.11 1.82
C LYS A 114 3.19 -8.77 2.47
N ILE A 115 2.21 -8.20 3.17
CA ILE A 115 2.32 -6.92 3.84
C ILE A 115 3.34 -6.99 4.98
N GLU A 116 3.21 -7.97 5.87
CA GLU A 116 4.13 -8.21 7.00
C GLU A 116 5.58 -8.25 6.51
N LYS A 117 5.88 -9.13 5.55
CA LYS A 117 7.22 -9.27 5.00
C LYS A 117 7.76 -7.97 4.39
N ASN A 118 6.96 -7.27 3.59
CA ASN A 118 7.44 -6.06 2.93
C ASN A 118 7.61 -4.88 3.90
N ILE A 119 6.84 -4.83 4.98
CA ILE A 119 7.03 -3.84 6.05
C ILE A 119 8.28 -4.19 6.85
N GLU A 120 8.53 -5.47 7.17
CA GLU A 120 9.79 -5.91 7.80
C GLU A 120 11.00 -5.51 6.94
N ASP A 121 10.96 -5.77 5.63
CA ASP A 121 12.01 -5.34 4.69
C ASP A 121 12.19 -3.80 4.70
N ALA A 122 11.09 -3.05 4.87
CA ALA A 122 11.15 -1.59 4.98
C ALA A 122 11.75 -1.12 6.31
N LEU A 123 11.54 -1.87 7.38
CA LEU A 123 12.06 -1.62 8.73
C LEU A 123 13.47 -2.15 8.95
N GLU A 124 13.99 -3.05 8.11
CA GLU A 124 15.33 -3.63 8.27
C GLU A 124 16.43 -2.57 8.43
N VAL A 125 16.31 -1.45 7.71
CA VAL A 125 17.27 -0.32 7.79
C VAL A 125 17.33 0.34 9.17
N THR A 126 16.33 0.08 10.01
CA THR A 126 16.24 0.56 11.39
C THR A 126 16.78 -0.46 12.40
N GLY A 127 17.00 -1.71 11.99
CA GLY A 127 17.44 -2.80 12.87
C GLY A 127 16.36 -3.29 13.84
N ARG A 128 15.07 -3.06 13.53
CA ARG A 128 13.91 -3.49 14.33
C ARG A 128 13.04 -4.44 13.52
N ASP A 129 12.39 -5.36 14.22
CA ASP A 129 11.28 -6.13 13.66
C ASP A 129 9.94 -5.39 13.83
N LEU A 130 8.93 -5.86 13.11
CA LEU A 130 7.61 -5.25 13.06
C LEU A 130 6.88 -5.31 14.41
N GLU A 131 6.99 -6.42 15.14
CA GLU A 131 6.32 -6.62 16.42
C GLU A 131 6.85 -5.63 17.47
N ASP A 132 8.18 -5.48 17.56
CA ASP A 132 8.84 -4.50 18.43
C ASP A 132 8.45 -3.07 18.05
N PHE A 133 8.40 -2.78 16.74
CA PHE A 133 8.04 -1.46 16.22
C PHE A 133 6.60 -1.09 16.61
N VAL A 134 5.63 -1.96 16.37
CA VAL A 134 4.22 -1.63 16.63
C VAL A 134 3.92 -1.56 18.12
N ASN A 135 4.40 -2.52 18.92
CA ASN A 135 4.09 -2.59 20.34
C ASN A 135 4.63 -1.39 21.13
N LYS A 136 5.78 -0.84 20.75
CA LYS A 136 6.41 0.28 21.47
C LYS A 136 5.91 1.64 21.01
N ASN A 137 5.48 1.74 19.74
CA ASN A 137 5.31 3.03 19.08
C ASN A 137 3.87 3.25 18.59
N MET A 138 2.82 2.60 19.11
CA MET A 138 1.48 2.70 18.50
C MET A 138 0.96 4.15 18.33
N ALA A 139 1.10 4.99 19.36
CA ALA A 139 0.76 6.43 19.28
C ALA A 139 1.74 7.21 18.40
N GLU A 140 3.02 6.83 18.45
CA GLU A 140 4.08 7.39 17.61
C GLU A 140 3.98 6.95 16.16
N ILE A 141 3.29 5.85 15.83
CA ILE A 141 3.01 5.42 14.47
C ILE A 141 2.00 6.38 13.88
N GLU A 142 0.94 6.74 14.60
CA GLU A 142 -0.01 7.76 14.16
C GLU A 142 0.69 9.10 13.94
N ASP A 143 1.54 9.51 14.88
CA ASP A 143 2.31 10.75 14.73
C ASP A 143 3.35 10.68 13.62
N LEU A 144 4.23 9.67 13.59
CA LEU A 144 5.21 9.42 12.53
C LEU A 144 4.54 9.52 11.18
N VAL A 145 3.45 8.80 11.00
CA VAL A 145 2.73 8.73 9.73
C VAL A 145 2.03 10.05 9.37
N ARG A 146 1.57 10.82 10.36
CA ARG A 146 1.02 12.18 10.16
C ARG A 146 2.11 13.17 9.77
N ASP A 147 3.31 12.97 10.29
CA ASP A 147 4.46 13.86 10.14
C ASP A 147 5.43 13.44 9.02
N ILE A 148 5.19 12.28 8.42
CA ILE A 148 5.91 11.73 7.29
C ILE A 148 5.57 12.56 6.05
N GLY A 149 6.56 13.32 5.60
CA GLY A 149 6.54 13.92 4.26
C GLY A 149 6.89 12.91 3.18
N ASP A 150 6.80 13.36 1.94
CA ASP A 150 7.20 12.59 0.76
C ASP A 150 8.72 12.56 0.53
N ASP A 151 9.55 12.54 1.56
CA ASP A 151 11.01 12.35 1.47
C ASP A 151 11.47 11.16 2.33
N LEU A 152 12.35 10.31 1.77
CA LEU A 152 12.97 9.15 2.45
C LEU A 152 14.04 9.56 3.45
N GLU A 153 14.75 10.66 3.19
CA GLU A 153 15.78 11.13 4.12
C GLU A 153 15.14 11.60 5.42
N ASP A 154 14.05 12.38 5.31
CA ASP A 154 13.20 12.76 6.43
C ASP A 154 12.61 11.54 7.13
N TRP A 155 12.21 10.53 6.35
CA TRP A 155 11.71 9.25 6.82
C TRP A 155 12.71 8.51 7.70
N ALA A 156 13.95 8.37 7.22
CA ALA A 156 15.01 7.70 7.94
C ALA A 156 15.45 8.49 9.19
N ALA A 157 15.34 9.83 9.15
CA ALA A 157 15.62 10.69 10.30
C ALA A 157 14.55 10.57 11.39
N LYS A 158 13.26 10.73 11.06
CA LYS A 158 12.16 10.63 12.02
C LYS A 158 12.04 9.25 12.65
N LEU A 159 12.23 8.19 11.86
CA LEU A 159 12.31 6.84 12.42
C LEU A 159 13.44 6.69 13.42
N LYS A 160 14.62 7.26 13.14
CA LYS A 160 15.74 7.19 14.10
C LYS A 160 15.44 7.92 15.40
N GLU A 161 14.72 9.03 15.36
CA GLU A 161 14.32 9.79 16.55
C GLU A 161 13.38 8.97 17.45
N ILE A 162 12.29 8.45 16.89
CA ILE A 162 11.30 7.64 17.63
C ILE A 162 11.92 6.37 18.23
N LEU A 163 12.88 5.77 17.53
CA LEU A 163 13.50 4.52 17.98
C LEU A 163 14.66 4.68 18.97
N GLN A 164 15.03 5.93 19.30
CA GLN A 164 16.12 6.27 20.23
C GLN A 164 15.65 6.73 21.62
N GLU A 165 14.36 6.97 21.82
CA GLU A 165 13.74 7.15 23.15
C GLU A 165 13.40 5.80 23.81
#